data_AF-A0A6I1E3N2-F1
#
_entry.id   AF-A0A6I1E3N2-F1
#
_cell.length_a   1.000
_cell.length_b   1.000
_cell.length_c   1.000
_cell.angle_alpha   90.00
_cell.angle_beta   90.00
_cell.angle_gamma   90.00
#
_symmetry.space_group_name_H-M   'P 1'
#
loop_
_entity.id
_entity.type
_entity.pdbx_description
1 polymer ?
#
loop_
_entity_poly.entity_id
_entity_poly.type
_entity_poly.pdbx_seq_one_letter_code
_entity_poly.pdbx_strand_id
1 'polypeptide(L)' 'MFVLILRTLGWLGLLSGAFNISIKLFGSEQAVREYAGASRNLDAAILMIAICIIFLALASIMAKLEGD' A
#
# COMPACT_ATOMS: atom_id res chain seq x y z
N MET A 1 16.79 -10.39 8.56
CA MET A 1 15.37 -10.82 8.73
C MET A 1 14.40 -9.63 8.74
N PHE A 2 14.73 -8.56 9.46
CA PHE A 2 13.91 -7.34 9.54
C PHE A 2 13.63 -6.67 8.18
N VAL A 3 14.63 -6.57 7.31
CA VAL A 3 14.49 -6.06 5.93
C VAL A 3 13.43 -6.82 5.12
N LEU A 4 13.36 -8.15 5.25
CA LEU A 4 12.39 -8.98 4.52
C LEU A 4 10.96 -8.70 5.00
N ILE A 5 10.77 -8.48 6.30
CA ILE A 5 9.47 -8.11 6.87
C ILE A 5 9.02 -6.75 6.33
N LEU A 6 9.89 -5.73 6.38
CA LEU A 6 9.58 -4.40 5.85
C LEU A 6 9.26 -4.43 4.35
N ARG A 7 10.03 -5.19 3.56
CA ARG A 7 9.74 -5.37 2.12
C ARG A 7 8.39 -6.02 1.89
N THR A 8 8.09 -7.08 2.62
CA THR A 8 6.84 -7.84 2.44
C THR A 8 5.63 -7.00 2.81
N LEU A 9 5.67 -6.32 3.97
CA LEU A 9 4.59 -5.42 4.41
C LEU A 9 4.41 -4.24 3.45
N GLY A 10 5.51 -3.62 3.02
CA GLY A 10 5.48 -2.53 2.06
C GLY A 10 4.84 -2.93 0.73
N TRP A 11 5.22 -4.08 0.16
CA TRP A 11 4.64 -4.53 -1.11
C TRP A 11 3.18 -4.95 -0.99
N LEU A 12 2.81 -5.69 0.05
CA LEU A 12 1.43 -6.14 0.26
C LEU A 12 0.48 -4.96 0.46
N GLY A 13 0.88 -3.99 1.29
CA GLY A 13 0.07 -2.80 1.51
C GLY A 13 -0.01 -1.92 0.26
N LEU A 14 1.08 -1.78 -0.49
CA LEU A 14 1.07 -1.01 -1.74
C LEU A 14 0.14 -1.63 -2.79
N LEU A 15 0.17 -2.96 -2.97
CA LEU A 15 -0.75 -3.66 -3.87
C LEU A 15 -2.21 -3.53 -3.43
N SER A 16 -2.48 -3.73 -2.13
CA SER A 16 -3.83 -3.59 -1.57
C SER A 16 -4.37 -2.17 -1.72
N GLY A 17 -3.54 -1.16 -1.44
CA GLY A 17 -3.89 0.25 -1.58
C GLY A 17 -4.14 0.63 -3.04
N ALA A 18 -3.27 0.22 -3.94
CA ALA A 18 -3.42 0.46 -5.38
C ALA A 18 -4.69 -0.20 -5.93
N PHE A 19 -5.01 -1.42 -5.49
CA PHE A 19 -6.24 -2.11 -5.87
C PHE A 19 -7.49 -1.37 -5.35
N ASN A 20 -7.48 -0.94 -4.09
CA ASN A 20 -8.57 -0.16 -3.51
C ASN A 20 -8.80 1.16 -4.27
N ILE A 21 -7.73 1.91 -4.57
CA ILE A 21 -7.80 3.14 -5.36
C ILE A 21 -8.36 2.85 -6.76
N SER A 22 -7.89 1.78 -7.41
CA SER A 22 -8.36 1.40 -8.75
C SER A 22 -9.86 1.12 -8.76
N ILE A 23 -10.37 0.40 -7.75
CA ILE A 23 -11.81 0.16 -7.60
C ILE A 23 -12.57 1.47 -7.34
N LYS A 24 -12.05 2.35 -6.47
CA LYS A 24 -12.71 3.64 -6.19
C LYS A 24 -12.78 4.56 -7.39
N LEU A 25 -11.75 4.55 -8.25
CA LEU A 25 -11.66 5.40 -9.44
C LEU A 25 -12.46 4.84 -10.62
N PHE A 26 -12.37 3.54 -10.89
CA PHE A 26 -12.87 2.94 -12.12
C PHE A 26 -14.04 1.95 -11.91
N GLY A 27 -14.30 1.55 -10.67
CA GLY A 27 -15.37 0.61 -10.34
C GLY A 27 -16.77 1.24 -10.39
N SER A 28 -17.76 0.44 -10.76
CA SER A 28 -19.18 0.80 -10.64
C SER A 28 -19.57 1.06 -9.19
N GLU A 29 -20.68 1.75 -8.93
CA GLU A 29 -21.09 2.02 -7.54
C GLU A 29 -21.30 0.76 -6.70
N GLN A 30 -21.78 -0.33 -7.33
CA GLN A 30 -21.91 -1.63 -6.69
C GLN A 30 -20.54 -2.21 -6.30
N ALA A 31 -19.57 -2.22 -7.22
CA ALA A 31 -18.23 -2.72 -6.95
C ALA A 31 -17.50 -1.87 -5.89
N VAL A 32 -17.70 -0.55 -5.89
CA VAL A 32 -17.14 0.34 -4.87
C VAL A 32 -17.71 0.00 -3.50
N ARG A 33 -19.04 -0.15 -3.37
CA ARG A 33 -19.68 -0.51 -2.10
C ARG A 33 -19.22 -1.85 -1.56
N GLU A 34 -19.06 -2.84 -2.44
CA GLU A 34 -18.74 -4.21 -2.06
C GLU A 34 -17.25 -4.39 -1.67
N TYR A 35 -16.33 -3.75 -2.41
CA TYR A 35 -14.90 -3.99 -2.25
C TYR A 35 -14.10 -2.80 -1.67
N ALA A 36 -14.59 -1.58 -1.83
CA ALA A 36 -13.90 -0.36 -1.41
C ALA A 36 -14.61 0.41 -0.29
N GLY A 37 -15.77 -0.09 0.15
CA GLY A 37 -16.60 0.45 1.23
C GLY A 37 -17.60 1.51 0.75
N ALA A 38 -18.29 2.13 1.72
CA ALA A 38 -19.41 3.02 1.43
C ALA A 38 -19.02 4.38 0.80
N SER A 39 -17.73 4.71 0.71
CA SER A 39 -17.25 6.01 0.25
C SER A 39 -16.10 5.91 -0.73
N ARG A 40 -16.12 6.76 -1.76
CA ARG A 40 -15.03 6.97 -2.73
C ARG A 40 -13.89 7.84 -2.17
N ASN A 41 -13.89 8.16 -0.88
CA ASN A 41 -12.77 8.90 -0.28
C ASN A 41 -11.46 8.10 -0.45
N LEU A 42 -10.47 8.74 -1.08
CA LEU A 42 -9.16 8.17 -1.41
C LEU A 42 -8.11 8.43 -0.32
N ASP A 43 -8.36 9.36 0.62
CA ASP A 43 -7.38 9.84 1.60
C ASP A 43 -6.73 8.70 2.37
N ALA A 44 -7.55 7.79 2.90
CA ALA A 44 -7.06 6.64 3.65
C ALA A 44 -6.23 5.67 2.81
N ALA A 45 -6.61 5.47 1.53
CA ALA A 45 -5.87 4.59 0.63
C ALA A 45 -4.53 5.21 0.20
N ILE A 46 -4.52 6.52 -0.08
CA ILE A 46 -3.30 7.28 -0.39
C ILE A 46 -2.36 7.31 0.81
N LEU A 47 -2.87 7.55 2.02
CA LEU A 47 -2.09 7.51 3.26
C LEU A 47 -1.44 6.15 3.47
N MET A 48 -2.20 5.07 3.22
CA MET A 48 -1.69 3.71 3.35
C MET A 48 -0.57 3.42 2.33
N ILE A 49 -0.73 3.84 1.08
CA ILE A 49 0.34 3.76 0.07
C ILE A 49 1.57 4.54 0.52
N ALA A 50 1.42 5.75 1.04
CA ALA A 50 2.53 6.57 1.50
C ALA A 50 3.33 5.86 2.62
N ILE A 51 2.64 5.27 3.60
CA ILE A 51 3.28 4.47 4.67
C ILE A 51 4.01 3.26 4.09
N CYS A 52 3.41 2.56 3.13
CA CYS A 52 4.04 1.40 2.48
C CYS A 52 5.30 1.76 1.71
N ILE A 53 5.30 2.91 1.01
CA ILE A 53 6.50 3.42 0.33
C ILE A 53 7.61 3.73 1.34
N ILE A 54 7.27 4.33 2.50
CA ILE A 54 8.23 4.58 3.57
C ILE A 54 8.85 3.26 4.06
N PHE A 55 8.06 2.20 4.26
CA PHE A 55 8.58 0.90 4.67
C PHE A 55 9.51 0.28 3.61
N LEU A 56 9.17 0.39 2.33
CA LEU A 56 10.03 -0.06 1.23
C LEU A 56 11.34 0.74 1.17
N ALA A 57 11.29 2.05 1.39
CA ALA A 57 12.46 2.91 1.44
C ALA A 57 13.37 2.54 2.62
N LEU A 58 12.81 2.40 3.82
CA LEU A 58 13.55 1.98 5.02
C LEU A 58 14.19 0.60 4.84
N ALA A 59 13.46 -0.36 4.26
CA ALA A 59 14.01 -1.67 3.96
C ALA A 59 15.21 -1.58 3.01
N SER A 60 15.16 -0.69 2.02
CA SER A 60 16.23 -0.51 1.05
C SER A 60 17.47 0.15 1.68
N ILE A 61 17.27 1.13 2.55
CA ILE A 61 18.36 1.77 3.31
C ILE A 61 19.02 0.76 4.25
N MET A 62 18.23 -0.01 5.01
CA MET A 62 18.77 -1.02 5.93
C MET A 62 19.47 -2.16 5.19
N ALA A 63 18.93 -2.62 4.05
CA ALA A 63 19.60 -3.62 3.22
C ALA A 63 20.97 -3.16 2.73
N LYS A 64 21.12 -1.84 2.49
CA LYS A 64 22.39 -1.25 2.10
C LYS A 64 23.37 -1.20 3.28
N LEU A 65 22.88 -0.87 4.47
CA LEU A 65 23.67 -0.79 5.71
C LEU A 65 24.08 -2.15 6.28
N GLU A 66 23.29 -3.20 6.07
CA GLU A 66 23.63 -4.58 6.47
C GLU A 66 24.60 -5.26 5.48
N GLY A 67 24.82 -4.67 4.31
CA GLY A 67 25.65 -5.21 3.23
C GLY A 67 27.02 -4.55 3.05
N ASP A 68 27.38 -3.58 3.90
CA ASP A 68 28.72 -3.01 4.11
C ASP A 68 29.22 -3.42 5.51
#